data_AF-A0A7R9YPH7-F1
#
_entry.id   AF-A0A7R9YPH7-F1
#
_cell.length_a   1.000
_cell.length_b   1.000
_cell.length_c   1.000
_cell.angle_alpha   90.00
_cell.angle_beta   90.00
_cell.angle_gamma   90.00
#
_symmetry.space_group_name_H-M   'P 1'
#
loop_
_entity.id
_entity.type
_entity.pdbx_description
1 polymer ?
#
loop_
_entity_poly.entity_id
_entity_poly.type
_entity_poly.pdbx_seq_one_letter_code
_entity_poly.pdbx_strand_id
1 'polypeptide(L)'
;MGPAQTEGADSGADSGGGSGGGGDGGGGGGGGGGRASGGDGERGRGGGGSLGASALGPSMPLFARMYRDRCIEFDGIWGWEARPFRPTKWWEHVPLEVRHKLRFFNVPIAPGGAADPLLTIGQVAVPEDFVVFKLDIDTFEVEREVVEELRTNKRKTNASLLIDEFFFEYHFATPREPHLHTYWPGRTRGGSVDDAVALMGDLRRLGIRAHFWI
;
A
#
# COMPACT_ATOMS: atom_id res chain seq x y z
N MET A 1 29.47 51.69 -10.17
CA MET A 1 28.11 52.26 -10.20
C MET A 1 27.25 51.38 -9.31
N GLY A 2 26.94 51.84 -8.09
CA GLY A 2 25.85 51.25 -7.30
C GLY A 2 24.51 51.90 -7.66
N PRO A 3 23.50 51.86 -6.77
CA PRO A 3 22.83 50.67 -6.25
C PRO A 3 21.29 50.85 -6.27
N ALA A 4 20.51 49.85 -5.86
CA ALA A 4 19.17 50.08 -5.28
C ALA A 4 18.76 48.94 -4.34
N GLN A 5 18.77 49.27 -3.04
CA GLN A 5 18.03 48.63 -1.95
C GLN A 5 16.68 49.35 -1.75
N THR A 6 15.70 48.64 -1.19
CA THR A 6 14.62 49.08 -0.27
C THR A 6 14.06 47.78 0.35
N GLU A 7 14.16 47.41 1.64
CA GLU A 7 13.62 47.99 2.90
C GLU A 7 12.13 48.38 2.79
N GLY A 8 11.19 48.03 3.68
CA GLY A 8 11.19 47.39 5.00
C GLY A 8 9.80 47.57 5.70
N ALA A 9 9.70 47.11 6.96
CA ALA A 9 8.65 47.27 7.99
C ALA A 9 7.45 46.29 7.96
N ASP A 10 7.17 45.43 8.95
CA ASP A 10 7.20 45.45 10.44
C ASP A 10 5.94 46.00 11.13
N SER A 11 5.44 45.20 12.08
CA SER A 11 4.54 45.44 13.23
C SER A 11 3.83 44.10 13.55
N GLY A 12 3.86 43.49 14.73
CA GLY A 12 4.23 43.95 16.07
C GLY A 12 3.09 43.65 17.04
N ALA A 13 3.43 43.09 18.22
CA ALA A 13 2.63 42.80 19.43
C ALA A 13 1.88 41.44 19.48
N ASP A 14 2.21 40.48 20.35
CA ASP A 14 2.42 40.42 21.82
C ASP A 14 1.12 40.23 22.63
N SER A 15 1.03 39.12 23.39
CA SER A 15 0.69 39.11 24.84
C SER A 15 0.26 37.72 25.38
N GLY A 16 0.95 37.29 26.45
CA GLY A 16 0.43 36.56 27.63
C GLY A 16 0.12 35.07 27.48
N GLY A 17 0.42 34.17 28.43
CA GLY A 17 0.90 34.29 29.80
C GLY A 17 0.40 33.09 30.64
N GLY A 18 1.29 32.51 31.47
CA GLY A 18 1.00 31.63 32.62
C GLY A 18 0.58 30.18 32.33
N SER A 19 0.71 29.18 33.20
CA SER A 19 1.44 28.94 34.46
C SER A 19 0.89 27.62 35.04
N GLY A 20 1.72 26.82 35.74
CA GLY A 20 1.31 25.67 36.58
C GLY A 20 1.72 24.32 35.98
N GLY A 21 2.64 23.55 36.58
CA GLY A 21 2.53 22.89 37.89
C GLY A 21 2.00 21.47 37.63
N GLY A 22 2.79 20.39 37.68
CA GLY A 22 3.43 19.81 38.86
C GLY A 22 2.70 18.50 39.18
N GLY A 23 3.42 17.41 39.47
CA GLY A 23 2.80 16.21 40.05
C GLY A 23 3.39 14.87 39.61
N ASP A 24 4.16 14.29 40.51
CA ASP A 24 4.80 12.98 40.48
C ASP A 24 3.85 11.78 40.62
N GLY A 25 4.40 10.59 40.35
CA GLY A 25 3.96 9.29 40.89
C GLY A 25 3.66 8.26 39.78
N GLY A 26 4.31 7.11 39.66
CA GLY A 26 5.07 6.32 40.63
C GLY A 26 4.38 4.95 40.84
N GLY A 27 5.12 3.85 40.62
CA GLY A 27 4.77 2.47 41.02
C GLY A 27 3.94 1.71 39.98
N GLY A 28 4.40 0.59 39.40
CA GLY A 28 4.66 -0.69 40.08
C GLY A 28 3.39 -1.56 39.92
N GLY A 29 3.38 -2.83 39.53
CA GLY A 29 4.34 -3.91 39.45
C GLY A 29 3.53 -5.21 39.55
N GLY A 30 4.07 -6.32 39.03
CA GLY A 30 3.56 -7.69 39.24
C GLY A 30 2.47 -8.13 38.26
N GLY A 31 2.49 -9.33 37.69
CA GLY A 31 3.16 -10.56 38.07
C GLY A 31 2.14 -11.70 38.11
N GLY A 32 2.43 -12.80 37.43
CA GLY A 32 1.62 -14.04 37.42
C GLY A 32 1.40 -14.52 35.98
N GLY A 33 2.03 -15.58 35.48
CA GLY A 33 2.41 -16.83 36.15
C GLY A 33 1.27 -17.83 35.97
N GLY A 34 1.35 -18.68 34.95
CA GLY A 34 0.36 -19.74 34.70
C GLY A 34 0.85 -20.74 33.67
N ARG A 35 1.07 -21.97 34.12
CA ARG A 35 1.75 -23.09 33.46
C ARG A 35 0.92 -23.78 32.37
N ALA A 36 1.66 -24.55 31.58
CA ALA A 36 1.23 -25.48 30.54
C ALA A 36 0.31 -26.63 31.02
N SER A 37 -0.55 -27.05 30.10
CA SER A 37 -1.11 -28.41 29.91
C SER A 37 -1.60 -28.43 28.46
N GLY A 38 -1.01 -29.19 27.53
CA GLY A 38 -1.10 -30.64 27.43
C GLY A 38 -2.30 -31.01 26.53
N GLY A 39 -2.08 -31.75 25.44
CA GLY A 39 -3.17 -32.43 24.71
C GLY A 39 -3.13 -32.28 23.20
N ASP A 40 -2.90 -33.42 22.55
CA ASP A 40 -2.84 -33.66 21.11
C ASP A 40 -4.12 -33.34 20.33
N GLY A 41 -3.92 -33.11 19.02
CA GLY A 41 -4.76 -33.57 17.91
C GLY A 41 -6.26 -33.35 17.97
N GLU A 42 -6.78 -32.49 17.08
CA GLU A 42 -7.69 -32.91 16.00
C GLU A 42 -8.25 -31.71 15.22
N ARG A 43 -8.26 -31.89 13.89
CA ARG A 43 -9.32 -31.54 12.94
C ARG A 43 -9.82 -30.08 12.91
N GLY A 44 -9.47 -29.44 11.80
CA GLY A 44 -10.42 -28.76 10.90
C GLY A 44 -11.53 -27.96 11.58
N ARG A 45 -11.26 -26.67 11.79
CA ARG A 45 -12.33 -25.67 11.89
C ARG A 45 -12.11 -24.62 10.81
N GLY A 46 -13.03 -24.62 9.86
CA GLY A 46 -13.21 -23.49 8.96
C GLY A 46 -13.44 -22.23 9.79
N GLY A 47 -12.50 -21.30 9.66
CA GLY A 47 -12.68 -19.92 10.08
C GLY A 47 -13.11 -19.13 8.86
N GLY A 48 -14.34 -18.61 8.87
CA GLY A 48 -14.80 -17.62 7.90
C GLY A 48 -13.82 -16.45 7.90
N GLY A 49 -13.13 -16.27 6.77
CA GLY A 49 -12.20 -15.17 6.56
C GLY A 49 -12.98 -13.90 6.23
N SER A 50 -12.95 -12.94 7.14
CA SER A 50 -13.34 -11.56 6.86
C SER A 50 -12.38 -10.99 5.81
N LEU A 51 -12.92 -10.75 4.61
CA LEU A 51 -12.24 -10.10 3.50
C LEU A 51 -12.23 -8.60 3.79
N GLY A 52 -11.09 -8.08 4.21
CA GLY A 52 -10.87 -6.67 4.47
C GLY A 52 -9.40 -6.34 4.30
N ALA A 53 -9.08 -5.69 3.18
CA ALA A 53 -7.80 -5.04 2.97
C ALA A 53 -7.46 -4.14 4.17
N SER A 54 -6.17 -4.08 4.51
CA SER A 54 -5.52 -3.26 5.55
C SER A 54 -5.48 -3.73 7.02
N ALA A 55 -6.14 -4.83 7.44
CA ALA A 55 -6.18 -5.18 8.89
C ALA A 55 -5.78 -6.62 9.30
N LEU A 56 -5.62 -7.59 8.38
CA LEU A 56 -5.29 -8.98 8.75
C LEU A 56 -4.01 -9.56 8.11
N GLY A 57 -3.21 -8.71 7.47
CA GLY A 57 -1.88 -9.04 6.99
C GLY A 57 -1.57 -8.28 5.70
N PRO A 58 -0.31 -7.86 5.48
CA PRO A 58 0.07 -7.34 4.18
C PRO A 58 -0.23 -8.41 3.12
N SER A 59 -0.59 -8.07 1.88
CA SER A 59 -0.67 -9.07 0.80
C SER A 59 0.70 -9.75 0.55
N MET A 60 1.76 -9.18 1.11
CA MET A 60 3.14 -9.62 0.96
C MET A 60 3.41 -11.09 1.35
N PRO A 61 2.99 -11.63 2.51
CA PRO A 61 3.25 -13.01 2.87
C PRO A 61 2.51 -13.99 1.97
N LEU A 62 1.36 -13.60 1.40
CA LEU A 62 0.66 -14.39 0.38
C LEU A 62 1.50 -14.47 -0.89
N PHE A 63 1.90 -13.32 -1.47
CA PHE A 63 2.70 -13.31 -2.69
C PHE A 63 4.05 -14.00 -2.48
N ALA A 64 4.77 -13.69 -1.40
CA ALA A 64 6.04 -14.34 -1.08
C ALA A 64 5.91 -15.87 -1.02
N ARG A 65 4.83 -16.39 -0.41
CA ARG A 65 4.54 -17.84 -0.43
C ARG A 65 4.23 -18.35 -1.83
N MET A 66 3.31 -17.69 -2.54
CA MET A 66 2.85 -18.12 -3.88
C MET A 66 4.00 -18.27 -4.88
N TYR A 67 4.97 -17.34 -4.85
CA TYR A 67 6.13 -17.39 -5.74
C TYR A 67 7.22 -18.35 -5.24
N ARG A 68 7.45 -18.43 -3.93
CA ARG A 68 8.37 -19.43 -3.37
C ARG A 68 7.94 -20.86 -3.70
N ASP A 69 6.65 -21.14 -3.65
CA ASP A 69 6.09 -22.45 -4.02
C ASP A 69 6.35 -22.79 -5.52
N ARG A 70 6.79 -21.81 -6.31
CA ARG A 70 7.22 -21.92 -7.72
C ARG A 70 8.73 -21.69 -7.90
N CYS A 71 9.50 -21.79 -6.82
CA CYS A 71 10.96 -21.58 -6.81
C CYS A 71 11.39 -20.14 -7.20
N ILE A 72 10.51 -19.16 -7.02
CA ILE A 72 10.81 -17.73 -7.24
C ILE A 72 10.90 -17.05 -5.87
N GLU A 73 12.07 -16.53 -5.55
CA GLU A 73 12.32 -15.77 -4.33
C GLU A 73 12.54 -14.31 -4.68
N PHE A 74 11.72 -13.42 -4.11
CA PHE A 74 11.97 -11.99 -4.23
C PHE A 74 13.26 -11.62 -3.51
N ASP A 75 14.06 -10.75 -4.09
CA ASP A 75 15.24 -10.13 -3.50
C ASP A 75 14.95 -8.69 -3.04
N GLY A 76 13.98 -8.03 -3.67
CA GLY A 76 13.45 -6.73 -3.28
C GLY A 76 11.92 -6.68 -3.23
N ILE A 77 11.40 -5.99 -2.22
CA ILE A 77 9.98 -5.70 -2.06
C ILE A 77 9.84 -4.22 -1.72
N TRP A 78 8.97 -3.50 -2.43
CA TRP A 78 8.64 -2.10 -2.15
C TRP A 78 7.16 -1.98 -1.85
N GLY A 79 6.82 -1.41 -0.70
CA GLY A 79 5.44 -1.28 -0.24
C GLY A 79 5.13 0.14 0.22
N TRP A 80 3.96 0.64 -0.17
CA TRP A 80 3.44 1.94 0.24
C TRP A 80 2.15 1.78 1.02
N GLU A 81 1.96 2.63 2.01
CA GLU A 81 0.73 2.69 2.80
C GLU A 81 0.45 4.13 3.20
N ALA A 82 -0.71 4.64 2.80
CA ALA A 82 -1.13 6.02 3.04
C ALA A 82 -1.57 6.22 4.49
N ARG A 83 -2.18 5.22 5.12
CA ARG A 83 -2.66 5.32 6.50
C ARG A 83 -1.48 5.30 7.46
N PRO A 84 -1.36 6.26 8.39
CA PRO A 84 -0.29 6.23 9.38
C PRO A 84 -0.33 4.95 10.21
N PHE A 85 0.78 4.22 10.27
CA PHE A 85 0.95 3.03 11.08
C PHE A 85 1.99 3.23 12.17
N ARG A 86 1.77 2.58 13.31
CA ARG A 86 2.83 2.41 14.32
C ARG A 86 3.81 1.36 13.80
N PRO A 87 5.09 1.69 13.56
CA PRO A 87 6.04 0.76 12.93
C PRO A 87 6.09 -0.60 13.63
N THR A 88 6.16 -0.61 14.97
CA THR A 88 6.22 -1.84 15.76
C THR A 88 5.07 -2.80 15.47
N LYS A 89 3.84 -2.28 15.34
CA LYS A 89 2.64 -3.08 15.07
C LYS A 89 2.59 -3.61 13.65
N TRP A 90 3.02 -2.81 12.68
CA TRP A 90 3.00 -3.24 11.28
C TRP A 90 4.02 -4.36 11.03
N TRP A 91 5.24 -4.21 11.57
CA TRP A 91 6.31 -5.19 11.41
C TRP A 91 6.04 -6.54 12.10
N GLU A 92 5.20 -6.59 13.14
CA GLU A 92 4.78 -7.85 13.80
C GLU A 92 4.20 -8.87 12.79
N HIS A 93 3.52 -8.40 11.73
CA HIS A 93 2.87 -9.25 10.73
C HIS A 93 3.75 -9.59 9.53
N VAL A 94 4.95 -9.02 9.44
CA VAL A 94 5.89 -9.28 8.35
C VAL A 94 6.81 -10.44 8.75
N PRO A 95 6.81 -11.57 8.02
CA PRO A 95 7.70 -12.70 8.30
C PRO A 95 9.17 -12.27 8.30
N LEU A 96 9.95 -12.82 9.23
CA LEU A 96 11.34 -12.39 9.46
C LEU A 96 12.20 -12.54 8.20
N GLU A 97 11.96 -13.61 7.43
CA GLU A 97 12.64 -13.94 6.19
C GLU A 97 12.39 -12.93 5.05
N VAL A 98 11.34 -12.11 5.10
CA VAL A 98 11.08 -11.08 4.08
C VAL A 98 11.45 -9.67 4.56
N ARG A 99 11.66 -9.45 5.87
CA ARG A 99 11.91 -8.11 6.41
C ARG A 99 13.13 -7.42 5.80
N HIS A 100 14.21 -8.16 5.56
CA HIS A 100 15.44 -7.60 5.00
C HIS A 100 15.32 -7.22 3.51
N LYS A 101 14.36 -7.84 2.80
CA LYS A 101 14.04 -7.60 1.39
C LYS A 101 13.09 -6.41 1.21
N LEU A 102 12.36 -6.05 2.26
CA LEU A 102 11.31 -5.05 2.23
C LEU A 102 11.83 -3.62 2.45
N ARG A 103 11.36 -2.70 1.60
CA ARG A 103 11.41 -1.25 1.74
C ARG A 103 9.97 -0.75 1.92
N PHE A 104 9.65 -0.25 3.09
CA PHE A 104 8.30 0.20 3.43
C PHE A 104 8.26 1.73 3.54
N PHE A 105 7.33 2.34 2.80
CA PHE A 105 7.10 3.78 2.76
C PHE A 105 5.70 4.07 3.33
N ASN A 106 5.63 4.61 4.54
CA ASN A 106 4.35 4.98 5.14
C ASN A 106 3.90 6.38 4.69
N VAL A 107 3.76 6.54 3.39
CA VAL A 107 3.27 7.74 2.70
C VAL A 107 2.32 7.31 1.57
N PRO A 108 1.34 8.14 1.20
CA PRO A 108 0.56 7.89 0.00
C PRO A 108 1.48 7.88 -1.23
N ILE A 109 1.14 7.05 -2.22
CA ILE A 109 1.79 7.15 -3.54
C ILE A 109 1.39 8.47 -4.22
N ALA A 110 2.28 8.96 -5.07
CA ALA A 110 2.06 10.16 -5.85
C ALA A 110 2.48 9.90 -7.30
N PRO A 111 1.56 9.48 -8.19
CA PRO A 111 1.85 9.30 -9.60
C PRO A 111 2.47 10.57 -10.21
N GLY A 112 3.57 10.43 -10.94
CA GLY A 112 4.38 11.53 -11.46
C GLY A 112 5.21 12.30 -10.43
N GLY A 113 5.09 11.99 -9.14
CA GLY A 113 5.80 12.63 -8.04
C GLY A 113 6.94 11.80 -7.44
N ALA A 114 7.46 12.24 -6.30
CA ALA A 114 8.57 11.58 -5.61
C ALA A 114 8.23 10.18 -5.05
N ALA A 115 6.95 9.90 -4.82
CA ALA A 115 6.44 8.61 -4.37
C ALA A 115 5.68 7.86 -5.48
N ASP A 116 6.14 7.98 -6.73
CA ASP A 116 5.57 7.24 -7.85
C ASP A 116 6.13 5.80 -7.87
N PRO A 117 5.27 4.77 -7.70
CA PRO A 117 5.72 3.38 -7.76
C PRO A 117 6.25 2.98 -9.14
N LEU A 118 5.76 3.58 -10.23
CA LEU A 118 6.20 3.25 -11.59
C LEU A 118 7.59 3.81 -11.88
N LEU A 119 7.91 5.00 -11.36
CA LEU A 119 9.27 5.52 -11.40
C LEU A 119 10.21 4.66 -10.55
N THR A 120 9.75 4.17 -9.41
CA THR A 120 10.54 3.27 -8.57
C THR A 120 10.88 1.98 -9.32
N ILE A 121 9.91 1.35 -9.99
CA ILE A 121 10.15 0.16 -10.83
C ILE A 121 11.22 0.43 -11.88
N GLY A 122 11.11 1.55 -12.62
CA GLY A 122 12.10 1.93 -13.64
C GLY A 122 13.50 2.24 -13.09
N GLN A 123 13.65 2.46 -11.78
CA GLN A 123 14.94 2.71 -11.13
C GLN A 123 15.58 1.45 -10.55
N VAL A 124 14.77 0.47 -10.14
CA VAL A 124 15.25 -0.69 -9.37
C VAL A 124 15.25 -1.99 -10.18
N ALA A 125 14.46 -2.07 -11.25
CA ALA A 125 14.35 -3.27 -12.07
C ALA A 125 15.07 -3.10 -13.42
N VAL A 126 15.55 -4.22 -13.96
CA VAL A 126 16.07 -4.37 -15.32
C VAL A 126 15.22 -5.38 -16.11
N PRO A 127 15.31 -5.41 -17.47
CA PRO A 127 14.49 -6.31 -18.29
C PRO A 127 14.63 -7.81 -17.99
N GLU A 128 15.72 -8.22 -17.35
CA GLU A 128 15.97 -9.61 -16.95
C GLU A 128 15.33 -9.99 -15.60
N ASP A 129 14.87 -9.00 -14.83
CA ASP A 129 14.22 -9.25 -13.55
C ASP A 129 12.79 -9.78 -13.75
N PHE A 130 12.30 -10.54 -12.77
CA PHE A 130 10.90 -10.93 -12.69
C PHE A 130 10.15 -9.96 -11.77
N VAL A 131 9.27 -9.14 -12.33
CA VAL A 131 8.60 -8.06 -11.57
C VAL A 131 7.12 -8.32 -11.39
N VAL A 132 6.70 -8.30 -10.12
CA VAL A 132 5.29 -8.40 -9.71
C VAL A 132 4.84 -7.07 -9.14
N PHE A 133 3.81 -6.48 -9.72
CA PHE A 133 3.23 -5.24 -9.25
C PHE A 133 1.79 -5.45 -8.78
N LYS A 134 1.49 -5.07 -7.54
CA LYS A 134 0.13 -5.10 -6.99
C LYS A 134 -0.35 -3.67 -6.75
N LEU A 135 -1.54 -3.35 -7.25
CA LEU A 135 -2.24 -2.10 -7.00
C LEU A 135 -3.60 -2.39 -6.34
N ASP A 136 -3.78 -1.88 -5.13
CA ASP A 136 -4.97 -2.05 -4.30
C ASP A 136 -4.94 -0.88 -3.30
N ILE A 137 -5.59 0.22 -3.68
CA ILE A 137 -5.62 1.47 -2.94
C ILE A 137 -7.06 1.96 -2.92
N ASP A 138 -7.54 2.37 -1.75
CA ASP A 138 -8.92 2.87 -1.57
C ASP A 138 -9.25 4.20 -2.30
N THR A 139 -8.36 4.72 -3.16
CA THR A 139 -8.53 5.99 -3.88
C THR A 139 -8.52 5.76 -5.39
N PHE A 140 -9.72 5.60 -5.96
CA PHE A 140 -9.94 5.28 -7.37
C PHE A 140 -9.18 6.21 -8.34
N GLU A 141 -9.19 7.52 -8.09
CA GLU A 141 -8.54 8.49 -8.99
C GLU A 141 -7.03 8.25 -9.08
N VAL A 142 -6.39 7.85 -7.97
CA VAL A 142 -4.96 7.54 -7.91
C VAL A 142 -4.66 6.25 -8.65
N GLU A 143 -5.44 5.19 -8.42
CA GLU A 143 -5.26 3.91 -9.11
C GLU A 143 -5.40 4.05 -10.62
N ARG A 144 -6.43 4.79 -11.06
CA ARG A 144 -6.68 5.07 -12.47
C ARG A 144 -5.49 5.77 -13.12
N GLU A 145 -4.85 6.70 -12.43
CA GLU A 145 -3.68 7.41 -12.97
C GLU A 145 -2.45 6.49 -13.12
N VAL A 146 -2.24 5.57 -12.17
CA VAL A 146 -1.17 4.55 -12.27
C VAL A 146 -1.43 3.63 -13.46
N VAL A 147 -2.66 3.10 -13.57
CA VAL A 147 -3.05 2.16 -14.61
C VAL A 147 -3.01 2.80 -16.01
N GLU A 148 -3.47 4.05 -16.14
CA GLU A 148 -3.41 4.77 -17.41
C GLU A 148 -1.98 5.04 -17.85
N GLU A 149 -1.08 5.33 -16.90
CA GLU A 149 0.34 5.46 -17.22
C GLU A 149 0.95 4.12 -17.65
N LEU A 150 0.63 3.01 -16.99
CA LEU A 150 1.06 1.68 -17.45
C LEU A 150 0.59 1.39 -18.88
N ARG A 151 -0.68 1.74 -19.18
CA ARG A 151 -1.28 1.48 -20.49
C ARG A 151 -0.69 2.35 -21.60
N THR A 152 -0.39 3.61 -21.30
CA THR A 152 -0.06 4.62 -22.33
C THR A 152 1.38 5.08 -22.33
N ASN A 153 2.12 4.83 -21.24
CA ASN A 153 3.49 5.26 -21.00
C ASN A 153 3.73 6.75 -21.31
N LYS A 154 2.74 7.61 -21.03
CA LYS A 154 2.76 9.04 -21.38
C LYS A 154 3.89 9.79 -20.65
N ARG A 155 4.14 9.45 -19.39
CA ARG A 155 5.24 10.00 -18.58
C ARG A 155 6.58 9.30 -18.84
N LYS A 156 6.62 8.30 -19.74
CA LYS A 156 7.83 7.56 -20.12
C LYS A 156 8.51 6.86 -18.93
N THR A 157 7.70 6.32 -18.02
CA THR A 157 8.20 5.51 -16.91
C THR A 157 8.85 4.21 -17.40
N ASN A 158 8.44 3.72 -18.58
CA ASN A 158 8.80 2.43 -19.16
C ASN A 158 8.48 1.23 -18.25
N ALA A 159 7.71 1.44 -17.18
CA ALA A 159 7.37 0.39 -16.22
C ALA A 159 6.59 -0.77 -16.87
N SER A 160 5.80 -0.50 -17.90
CA SER A 160 5.08 -1.56 -18.64
C SER A 160 6.00 -2.54 -19.38
N LEU A 161 7.25 -2.17 -19.64
CA LEU A 161 8.25 -3.06 -20.23
C LEU A 161 8.98 -3.92 -19.19
N LEU A 162 8.84 -3.58 -17.91
CA LEU A 162 9.54 -4.22 -16.80
C LEU A 162 8.60 -5.12 -15.99
N ILE A 163 7.29 -4.87 -16.00
CA ILE A 163 6.31 -5.62 -15.20
C ILE A 163 5.89 -6.90 -15.90
N ASP A 164 6.14 -8.05 -15.27
CA ASP A 164 5.69 -9.36 -15.72
C ASP A 164 4.27 -9.67 -15.29
N GLU A 165 3.96 -9.45 -14.01
CA GLU A 165 2.65 -9.75 -13.43
C GLU A 165 2.07 -8.53 -12.74
N PHE A 166 0.80 -8.28 -13.02
CA PHE A 166 0.07 -7.17 -12.44
C PHE A 166 -1.20 -7.66 -11.75
N PHE A 167 -1.37 -7.33 -10.48
CA PHE A 167 -2.56 -7.65 -9.68
C PHE A 167 -3.27 -6.37 -9.32
N PHE A 168 -4.54 -6.23 -9.73
CA PHE A 168 -5.27 -4.98 -9.54
C PHE A 168 -6.68 -5.22 -8.98
N GLU A 169 -7.00 -4.55 -7.86
CA GLU A 169 -8.36 -4.48 -7.31
C GLU A 169 -9.17 -3.46 -8.13
N TYR A 170 -9.76 -3.89 -9.24
CA TYR A 170 -10.59 -2.98 -10.02
C TYR A 170 -11.87 -2.65 -9.23
N HIS A 171 -11.97 -1.44 -8.68
CA HIS A 171 -13.23 -0.98 -8.11
C HIS A 171 -14.22 -0.67 -9.23
N PHE A 172 -15.27 -1.48 -9.39
CA PHE A 172 -16.37 -1.22 -10.32
C PHE A 172 -17.65 -0.83 -9.57
N ALA A 173 -18.46 0.02 -10.20
CA ALA A 173 -19.77 0.34 -9.67
C ALA A 173 -20.74 -0.83 -9.89
N THR A 174 -21.35 -1.35 -8.83
CA THR A 174 -22.41 -2.38 -8.91
C THR A 174 -23.79 -1.76 -8.68
N PRO A 175 -24.48 -1.27 -9.72
CA PRO A 175 -25.78 -0.61 -9.57
C PRO A 175 -26.89 -1.54 -9.00
N ARG A 176 -26.68 -2.85 -8.98
CA ARG A 176 -27.63 -3.83 -8.42
C ARG A 176 -27.45 -4.12 -6.93
N GLU A 177 -26.41 -3.59 -6.29
CA GLU A 177 -26.13 -3.86 -4.87
C GLU A 177 -25.99 -2.58 -4.05
N PRO A 178 -27.10 -1.83 -3.88
CA PRO A 178 -27.08 -0.54 -3.18
C PRO A 178 -26.65 -0.64 -1.71
N HIS A 179 -26.78 -1.83 -1.11
CA HIS A 179 -26.34 -2.08 0.26
C HIS A 179 -24.81 -2.09 0.41
N LEU A 180 -24.06 -2.38 -0.67
CA LEU A 180 -22.60 -2.25 -0.67
C LEU A 180 -22.15 -0.78 -0.58
N HIS A 181 -22.99 0.17 -1.01
CA HIS A 181 -22.69 1.61 -0.88
C HIS A 181 -22.71 2.09 0.57
N THR A 182 -23.44 1.41 1.45
CA THR A 182 -23.50 1.72 2.88
C THR A 182 -22.23 1.29 3.62
N TYR A 183 -21.62 0.17 3.20
CA TYR A 183 -20.40 -0.36 3.80
C TYR A 183 -19.12 0.18 3.13
N TRP A 184 -19.19 0.59 1.86
CA TRP A 184 -18.08 1.13 1.08
C TRP A 184 -18.46 2.43 0.34
N PRO A 185 -18.72 3.53 1.08
CA PRO A 185 -19.08 4.81 0.48
C PRO A 185 -17.92 5.36 -0.37
N GLY A 186 -18.19 5.67 -1.64
CA GLY A 186 -17.23 6.28 -2.56
C GLY A 186 -16.59 5.34 -3.60
N ARG A 187 -16.72 4.01 -3.48
CA ARG A 187 -16.21 3.04 -4.48
C ARG A 187 -17.04 2.97 -5.78
N THR A 188 -18.10 3.78 -5.92
CA THR A 188 -19.00 3.81 -7.09
C THR A 188 -18.50 4.64 -8.28
N ARG A 189 -17.26 5.11 -8.25
CA ARG A 189 -16.67 5.88 -9.37
C ARG A 189 -15.93 5.02 -10.39
N GLY A 190 -15.97 3.70 -10.21
CA GLY A 190 -15.43 2.72 -11.13
C GLY A 190 -16.10 2.66 -12.50
N GLY A 191 -15.34 2.18 -13.50
CA GLY A 191 -15.91 1.76 -14.78
C GLY A 191 -16.82 0.52 -14.64
N SER A 192 -17.38 0.08 -15.77
CA SER A 192 -18.16 -1.15 -15.88
C SER A 192 -17.26 -2.40 -15.82
N VAL A 193 -17.89 -3.58 -15.67
CA VAL A 193 -17.18 -4.86 -15.83
C VAL A 193 -16.54 -4.97 -17.22
N ASP A 194 -17.22 -4.47 -18.26
CA ASP A 194 -16.68 -4.46 -19.62
C ASP A 194 -15.43 -3.58 -19.72
N ASP A 195 -15.42 -2.41 -19.06
CA ASP A 195 -14.23 -1.55 -18.97
C ASP A 195 -13.08 -2.25 -18.26
N ALA A 196 -13.38 -2.97 -17.17
CA ALA A 196 -12.39 -3.73 -16.42
C ALA A 196 -11.77 -4.85 -17.26
N VAL A 197 -12.59 -5.64 -17.96
CA VAL A 197 -12.13 -6.72 -18.85
C VAL A 197 -11.33 -6.15 -20.03
N ALA A 198 -11.79 -5.06 -20.64
CA ALA A 198 -11.09 -4.39 -21.72
C ALA A 198 -9.71 -3.88 -21.27
N LEU A 199 -9.64 -3.23 -20.11
CA LEU A 199 -8.39 -2.77 -19.52
C LEU A 199 -7.40 -3.93 -19.31
N MET A 200 -7.86 -5.04 -18.70
CA MET A 200 -6.98 -6.20 -18.49
C MET A 200 -6.49 -6.78 -19.83
N GLY A 201 -7.34 -6.76 -20.86
CA GLY A 201 -6.96 -7.12 -22.23
C GLY A 201 -5.88 -6.21 -22.80
N ASP A 202 -6.02 -4.89 -22.65
CA ASP A 202 -5.04 -3.90 -23.10
C ASP A 202 -3.68 -4.12 -22.44
N LEU A 203 -3.64 -4.30 -21.11
CA LEU A 203 -2.41 -4.58 -20.36
C LEU A 203 -1.74 -5.88 -20.83
N ARG A 204 -2.52 -6.94 -21.09
CA ARG A 204 -1.99 -8.20 -21.62
C ARG A 204 -1.43 -8.07 -23.03
N ARG A 205 -1.96 -7.18 -23.87
CA ARG A 205 -1.38 -6.89 -25.20
C ARG A 205 -0.03 -6.18 -25.09
N LEU A 206 0.27 -5.54 -23.96
CA LEU A 206 1.60 -4.97 -23.68
C LEU A 206 2.60 -6.01 -23.16
N GLY A 207 2.19 -7.27 -22.97
CA GLY A 207 3.02 -8.35 -22.41
C GLY A 207 2.87 -8.55 -20.90
N ILE A 208 2.08 -7.70 -20.23
CA ILE A 208 1.85 -7.79 -18.78
C ILE A 208 0.79 -8.86 -18.48
N ARG A 209 1.14 -9.87 -17.68
CA ARG A 209 0.15 -10.85 -17.18
C ARG A 209 -0.70 -10.17 -16.10
N ALA A 210 -1.79 -9.54 -16.54
CA ALA A 210 -2.70 -8.84 -15.65
C ALA A 210 -3.75 -9.77 -15.03
N HIS A 211 -4.02 -9.61 -13.74
CA HIS A 211 -4.89 -10.42 -12.90
C HIS A 211 -5.80 -9.52 -12.05
N PHE A 212 -7.07 -9.90 -11.92
CA PHE A 212 -7.94 -9.27 -10.92
C PHE A 212 -7.51 -9.71 -9.52
N TRP A 213 -7.50 -8.75 -8.59
CA TRP A 213 -7.41 -8.98 -7.15
C TRP A 213 -8.79 -8.73 -6.54
N ILE A 214 -9.26 -9.66 -5.69
CA ILE A 214 -10.61 -9.68 -5.10
C ILE A 214 -10.48 -10.10 -3.64
#